data_AF-A0A3D4UVQ8-F1
#
_entry.id   AF-A0A3D4UVQ8-F1
#
_cell.length_a   1.000
_cell.length_b   1.000
_cell.length_c   1.000
_cell.angle_alpha   90.00
_cell.angle_beta   90.00
_cell.angle_gamma   90.00
#
_symmetry.space_group_name_H-M   'P 1'
#
loop_
_entity.id
_entity.type
_entity.pdbx_description
1 polymer ?
#
loop_
_entity_poly.entity_id
_entity_poly.type
_entity_poly.pdbx_seq_one_letter_code
_entity_poly.pdbx_strand_id
1 'polypeptide(L)'
;MLQQLILRGSFSVLGPLLVGLVGQQQADALLQQLSIGDISRENLLDIVTNLAASPGGTFALSKFKEEKDKTKKVVKKKKDKDKKPEDPDPIKPSDLTPFTPKKEDIEKSTPLQILSGTNFIANVKKLVTKDKTKIPDILEFLDKGAKRDIFNDNDYKTMLKEGQEEINYQLGQEVTGEGWYDDGVKKAMEIAAKINPKFAEDPNLKDLVVFTTAISSSGVSVGSDFKVALQIADIFADTGKIPLTNPVTGKGWTVRGTNLAKQLNLANSYIQANGLDSFLEFLHTPMTGREINEFRKEYGNLGGSSGVKMNEIYSGHRAFGPKIGEFMANLYGTDDNNVTDMWNIRGMNRLMGGNMYMRDTDGKIMTDKDGKILENTGTPTVKMKTKFDQFMTDLSTLIGKTVRDTQAIRWYFEQGLYTKLGVKSVPKDYATAAQEVLDQKLKAESDAELRQGETSNIKITPPVKKFKGGYVTPVPEVQTL
;
A
#
# COMPACT_ATOMS: atom_id res chain seq x y z
N MET A 1 -52.24 12.38 -21.09
CA MET A 1 -52.91 11.23 -20.44
C MET A 1 -51.91 10.18 -19.93
N LEU A 2 -50.84 9.84 -20.68
CA LEU A 2 -49.75 8.96 -20.21
C LEU A 2 -48.92 9.54 -19.04
N GLN A 3 -48.85 10.88 -18.92
CA GLN A 3 -48.19 11.56 -17.79
C GLN A 3 -48.95 11.49 -16.46
N GLN A 4 -50.23 11.08 -16.44
CA GLN A 4 -51.00 10.97 -15.19
C GLN A 4 -51.10 9.53 -14.64
N LEU A 5 -50.65 8.52 -15.39
CA LEU A 5 -50.59 7.13 -14.91
C LEU A 5 -49.29 6.80 -14.15
N ILE A 6 -48.25 7.64 -14.26
CA ILE A 6 -46.95 7.42 -13.60
C ILE A 6 -46.94 7.96 -12.15
N LEU A 7 -47.92 8.79 -11.76
CA LEU A 7 -47.98 9.46 -10.46
C LEU A 7 -48.83 8.75 -9.39
N ARG A 8 -49.36 7.54 -9.65
CA ARG A 8 -50.01 6.72 -8.63
C ARG A 8 -49.40 5.32 -8.64
N GLY A 9 -48.41 5.14 -7.76
CA GLY A 9 -47.66 3.90 -7.61
C GLY A 9 -48.58 2.69 -7.44
N SER A 10 -48.57 1.82 -8.45
CA SER A 10 -49.13 0.46 -8.43
C SER A 10 -48.53 -0.30 -9.62
N PHE A 11 -47.32 -0.82 -9.48
CA PHE A 11 -46.76 -1.82 -10.41
C PHE A 11 -46.93 -3.19 -9.79
N SER A 12 -48.14 -3.71 -9.85
CA SER A 12 -48.39 -5.14 -9.95
C SER A 12 -49.36 -5.27 -11.13
N VAL A 13 -49.06 -6.18 -12.05
CA VAL A 13 -49.69 -6.32 -13.39
C VAL A 13 -49.10 -5.40 -14.48
N LEU A 14 -47.90 -5.73 -14.95
CA LEU A 14 -47.45 -5.51 -16.35
C LEU A 14 -46.16 -6.30 -16.63
N GLY A 15 -46.16 -7.58 -16.24
CA GLY A 15 -45.04 -8.51 -16.39
C GLY A 15 -44.87 -9.14 -17.78
N PRO A 16 -45.85 -9.12 -18.69
CA PRO A 16 -45.58 -9.60 -20.06
C PRO A 16 -46.28 -8.74 -21.12
N LEU A 17 -45.70 -7.59 -21.48
CA LEU A 17 -46.10 -6.82 -22.66
C LEU A 17 -45.04 -5.76 -23.00
N LEU A 18 -43.81 -6.20 -23.29
CA LEU A 18 -42.78 -5.36 -23.94
C LEU A 18 -41.69 -6.23 -24.61
N VAL A 19 -42.10 -7.37 -25.17
CA VAL A 19 -41.39 -7.98 -26.30
C VAL A 19 -42.19 -7.59 -27.53
N GLY A 20 -41.69 -6.61 -28.28
CA GLY A 20 -42.29 -6.17 -29.53
C GLY A 20 -42.74 -4.72 -29.49
N LEU A 21 -42.18 -3.93 -30.41
CA LEU A 21 -42.47 -2.52 -30.72
C LEU A 21 -41.94 -1.48 -29.71
N VAL A 22 -40.75 -0.93 -29.95
CA VAL A 22 -40.60 0.45 -30.47
C VAL A 22 -39.29 0.55 -31.26
N GLY A 23 -39.36 1.11 -32.46
CA GLY A 23 -38.30 1.12 -33.47
C GLY A 23 -37.27 2.25 -33.38
N GLN A 24 -36.33 2.15 -34.31
CA GLN A 24 -35.07 2.88 -34.55
C GLN A 24 -34.98 4.37 -34.15
N GLN A 25 -36.07 5.14 -34.16
CA GLN A 25 -36.01 6.59 -33.94
C GLN A 25 -35.81 7.03 -32.48
N GLN A 26 -36.16 6.19 -31.49
CA GLN A 26 -35.94 6.55 -30.07
C GLN A 26 -34.54 6.18 -29.56
N ALA A 27 -33.85 5.23 -30.21
CA ALA A 27 -32.47 4.89 -29.88
C ALA A 27 -31.49 6.00 -30.30
N ASP A 28 -31.71 6.59 -31.48
CA ASP A 28 -30.87 7.69 -31.99
C ASP A 28 -31.03 8.99 -31.16
N ALA A 29 -32.23 9.25 -30.64
CA ALA A 29 -32.49 10.36 -29.73
C ALA A 29 -31.81 10.18 -28.36
N LEU A 30 -31.71 8.94 -27.86
CA LEU A 30 -31.00 8.62 -26.61
C LEU A 30 -29.48 8.75 -26.78
N LEU A 31 -28.94 8.33 -27.92
CA LEU A 31 -27.51 8.45 -28.27
C LEU A 31 -27.09 9.92 -28.45
N GLN A 32 -27.94 10.78 -29.02
CA GLN A 32 -27.69 12.22 -29.10
C GLN A 32 -27.72 12.92 -27.74
N GLN A 33 -28.50 12.45 -26.77
CA GLN A 33 -28.52 13.02 -25.41
C GLN A 33 -27.35 12.54 -24.53
N LEU A 34 -26.76 11.39 -24.82
CA LEU A 34 -25.68 10.81 -24.00
C LEU A 34 -24.27 11.16 -24.48
N SER A 35 -24.08 11.73 -25.68
CA SER A 35 -22.77 12.11 -26.23
C SER A 35 -21.72 10.99 -26.14
N ILE A 36 -22.14 9.74 -26.37
CA ILE A 36 -21.25 8.57 -26.40
C ILE A 36 -21.00 8.23 -27.86
N GLY A 37 -19.79 8.50 -28.33
CA GLY A 37 -19.33 8.08 -29.65
C GLY A 37 -19.06 6.58 -29.69
N ASP A 38 -19.56 5.96 -30.77
CA ASP A 38 -19.21 4.65 -31.35
C ASP A 38 -19.06 3.46 -30.39
N ILE A 39 -20.21 2.93 -29.94
CA ILE A 39 -20.33 1.54 -29.50
C ILE A 39 -21.03 0.76 -30.62
N SER A 40 -20.41 -0.32 -31.11
CA SER A 40 -21.00 -1.19 -32.12
C SER A 40 -22.27 -1.88 -31.59
N ARG A 41 -23.24 -2.14 -32.49
CA ARG A 41 -24.56 -2.72 -32.14
C ARG A 41 -24.48 -4.06 -31.38
N GLU A 42 -23.42 -4.83 -31.58
CA GLU A 42 -23.23 -6.14 -30.91
C GLU A 42 -22.95 -5.97 -29.41
N ASN A 43 -22.20 -4.94 -29.01
CA ASN A 43 -21.91 -4.67 -27.59
C ASN A 43 -23.14 -4.17 -26.81
N LEU A 44 -24.12 -3.56 -27.48
CA LEU A 44 -25.36 -3.10 -26.86
C LEU A 44 -26.29 -4.26 -26.48
N LEU A 45 -26.31 -5.34 -27.27
CA LEU A 45 -27.14 -6.51 -26.99
C LEU A 45 -26.63 -7.28 -25.76
N ASP A 46 -25.31 -7.39 -25.61
CA ASP A 46 -24.69 -8.05 -24.45
C ASP A 46 -24.90 -7.28 -23.14
N ILE A 47 -24.87 -5.95 -23.17
CA ILE A 47 -25.13 -5.12 -22.00
C ILE A 47 -26.61 -5.26 -21.56
N VAL A 48 -27.54 -5.24 -22.51
CA VAL A 48 -28.98 -5.36 -22.22
C VAL A 48 -29.33 -6.76 -21.71
N THR A 49 -28.68 -7.80 -22.24
CA THR A 49 -28.91 -9.19 -21.81
C THR A 49 -28.38 -9.46 -20.40
N ASN A 50 -27.24 -8.86 -20.03
CA ASN A 50 -26.66 -8.99 -18.68
C ASN A 50 -27.40 -8.19 -17.61
N LEU A 51 -28.07 -7.09 -17.97
CA LEU A 51 -28.91 -6.31 -17.03
C LEU A 51 -30.25 -7.00 -16.70
N ALA A 52 -30.73 -7.93 -17.54
CA ALA A 52 -31.98 -8.65 -17.31
C ALA A 52 -31.83 -9.91 -16.43
N ALA A 53 -30.59 -10.33 -16.10
CA ALA A 53 -30.32 -11.62 -15.44
C ALA A 53 -29.99 -11.52 -13.93
N SER A 54 -30.01 -10.33 -13.31
CA SER A 54 -29.72 -10.17 -11.87
C SER A 54 -30.96 -9.72 -11.09
N PRO A 55 -31.53 -10.57 -10.21
CA PRO A 55 -32.61 -10.17 -9.33
C PRO A 55 -32.04 -9.42 -8.11
N GLY A 56 -32.02 -8.08 -8.15
CA GLY A 56 -31.70 -7.27 -6.95
C GLY A 56 -31.29 -5.81 -7.14
N GLY A 57 -31.01 -5.35 -8.36
CA GLY A 57 -30.50 -3.99 -8.58
C GLY A 57 -31.57 -2.95 -8.88
N THR A 58 -32.30 -2.42 -7.89
CA THR A 58 -33.17 -1.23 -8.11
C THR A 58 -33.38 -0.35 -6.88
N PHE A 59 -32.40 -0.23 -5.99
CA PHE A 59 -32.53 0.56 -4.75
C PHE A 59 -31.41 1.60 -4.54
N ALA A 60 -30.93 2.29 -5.59
CA ALA A 60 -29.85 3.28 -5.40
C ALA A 60 -29.90 4.55 -6.28
N LEU A 61 -30.98 4.82 -7.04
CA LEU A 61 -31.00 6.03 -7.91
C LEU A 61 -32.00 7.12 -7.49
N SER A 62 -32.98 6.82 -6.64
CA SER A 62 -34.04 7.78 -6.29
C SER A 62 -33.69 8.72 -5.12
N LYS A 63 -32.76 8.35 -4.23
CA LYS A 63 -32.32 9.23 -3.13
C LYS A 63 -31.22 10.24 -3.49
N PHE A 64 -30.57 10.10 -4.65
CA PHE A 64 -29.44 10.96 -5.04
C PHE A 64 -29.84 12.33 -5.62
N LYS A 65 -31.12 12.56 -5.95
CA LYS A 65 -31.58 13.81 -6.60
C LYS A 65 -32.20 14.83 -5.65
N GLU A 66 -32.73 14.44 -4.49
CA GLU A 66 -33.48 15.37 -3.63
C GLU A 66 -32.64 16.18 -2.62
N GLU A 67 -31.40 15.78 -2.30
CA GLU A 67 -30.56 16.52 -1.35
C GLU A 67 -29.67 17.60 -1.99
N LYS A 68 -29.57 17.65 -3.32
CA LYS A 68 -28.70 18.60 -4.04
C LYS A 68 -29.22 20.04 -4.07
N ASP A 69 -30.51 20.25 -3.79
CA ASP A 69 -31.15 21.57 -3.88
C ASP A 69 -31.27 22.31 -2.54
N LYS A 70 -31.03 21.65 -1.39
CA LYS A 70 -31.13 22.31 -0.07
C LYS A 70 -29.82 22.92 0.45
N THR A 71 -28.66 22.50 -0.06
CA THR A 71 -27.34 22.95 0.42
C THR A 71 -26.74 24.16 -0.31
N LYS A 72 -27.37 24.65 -1.40
CA LYS A 72 -26.84 25.79 -2.17
C LYS A 72 -27.02 27.19 -1.54
N LYS A 73 -27.72 27.33 -0.40
CA LYS A 73 -28.03 28.65 0.19
C LYS A 73 -27.27 29.03 1.47
N VAL A 74 -26.38 28.20 2.00
CA VAL A 74 -25.65 28.50 3.26
C VAL A 74 -24.14 28.33 3.12
N VAL A 75 -23.51 28.88 2.08
CA VAL A 75 -22.05 29.03 2.03
C VAL A 75 -21.68 30.37 1.40
N LYS A 76 -22.06 31.48 2.05
CA LYS A 76 -21.44 32.79 1.84
C LYS A 76 -21.27 33.47 3.20
N LYS A 77 -20.20 33.10 3.92
CA LYS A 77 -19.41 33.96 4.83
C LYS A 77 -18.52 33.09 5.74
N LYS A 78 -17.23 33.04 5.42
CA LYS A 78 -16.06 33.20 6.31
C LYS A 78 -14.83 32.62 5.60
N LYS A 79 -14.15 33.48 4.87
CA LYS A 79 -12.71 33.35 4.61
C LYS A 79 -12.04 33.99 5.82
N ASP A 80 -11.31 33.23 6.62
CA ASP A 80 -9.98 33.65 7.04
C ASP A 80 -9.18 32.51 7.66
N LYS A 81 -7.96 32.38 7.12
CA LYS A 81 -6.69 31.92 7.70
C LYS A 81 -6.70 30.71 8.64
N ASP A 82 -6.47 29.54 8.04
CA ASP A 82 -5.69 28.47 8.66
C ASP A 82 -4.67 27.94 7.66
N LYS A 83 -3.39 28.00 8.04
CA LYS A 83 -2.28 27.45 7.25
C LYS A 83 -2.35 25.92 7.30
N LYS A 84 -2.71 25.36 6.15
CA LYS A 84 -2.66 23.95 5.79
C LYS A 84 -1.26 23.36 6.08
N PRO A 85 -1.14 22.27 6.85
CA PRO A 85 0.05 21.42 6.78
C PRO A 85 -0.08 20.61 5.49
N GLU A 86 0.69 21.00 4.49
CA GLU A 86 0.85 20.26 3.25
C GLU A 86 1.59 18.94 3.53
N ASP A 87 1.27 17.90 2.76
CA ASP A 87 2.20 16.77 2.58
C ASP A 87 3.60 17.34 2.28
N PRO A 88 4.72 16.65 2.56
CA PRO A 88 5.92 17.02 1.83
C PRO A 88 5.53 16.88 0.36
N ASP A 89 5.38 18.02 -0.31
CA ASP A 89 5.21 18.07 -1.74
C ASP A 89 6.28 17.14 -2.34
N PRO A 90 5.99 16.42 -3.44
CA PRO A 90 7.08 15.87 -4.23
C PRO A 90 8.13 16.96 -4.38
N ILE A 91 9.38 16.69 -3.95
CA ILE A 91 10.40 17.73 -3.76
C ILE A 91 10.37 18.61 -5.00
N LYS A 92 9.97 19.87 -4.82
CA LYS A 92 9.77 20.77 -5.95
C LYS A 92 11.12 20.87 -6.65
N PRO A 93 11.19 20.86 -8.00
CA PRO A 93 12.47 21.00 -8.71
C PRO A 93 13.28 22.23 -8.26
N SER A 94 12.61 23.28 -7.73
CA SER A 94 13.22 24.48 -7.15
C SER A 94 13.96 24.28 -5.82
N ASP A 95 13.71 23.18 -5.12
CA ASP A 95 14.24 22.87 -3.79
C ASP A 95 15.48 21.98 -3.83
N LEU A 96 15.94 21.65 -5.04
CA LEU A 96 17.02 20.70 -5.32
C LEU A 96 18.27 21.47 -5.71
N THR A 97 19.39 21.17 -5.08
CA THR A 97 20.70 21.74 -5.44
C THR A 97 21.59 20.68 -6.08
N PRO A 98 22.33 21.02 -7.16
CA PRO A 98 23.30 20.10 -7.74
C PRO A 98 24.46 19.86 -6.77
N PHE A 99 24.71 18.59 -6.43
CA PHE A 99 25.87 18.21 -5.65
C PHE A 99 27.14 18.32 -6.49
N THR A 100 28.16 19.00 -5.95
CA THR A 100 29.52 18.98 -6.52
C THR A 100 30.38 18.08 -5.63
N PRO A 101 30.83 16.91 -6.12
CA PRO A 101 31.65 16.00 -5.33
C PRO A 101 32.97 16.65 -4.91
N LYS A 102 33.39 16.41 -3.66
CA LYS A 102 34.73 16.78 -3.20
C LYS A 102 35.75 15.91 -3.94
N LYS A 103 36.77 16.54 -4.54
CA LYS A 103 37.89 15.85 -5.20
C LYS A 103 38.82 15.23 -4.16
N GLU A 104 38.47 14.06 -3.63
CA GLU A 104 39.41 13.22 -2.90
C GLU A 104 39.35 11.81 -3.51
N ASP A 105 40.49 11.41 -4.08
CA ASP A 105 40.90 10.11 -4.61
C ASP A 105 40.01 9.45 -5.70
N ILE A 106 40.09 10.00 -6.91
CA ILE A 106 39.80 9.22 -8.14
C ILE A 106 41.01 8.28 -8.37
N GLU A 107 40.97 7.10 -7.77
CA GLU A 107 41.81 5.99 -8.24
C GLU A 107 41.49 5.67 -9.70
N LYS A 108 42.52 5.40 -10.48
CA LYS A 108 42.47 5.09 -11.92
C LYS A 108 41.36 4.06 -12.20
N SER A 109 40.44 4.43 -13.09
CA SER A 109 39.27 3.63 -13.48
C SER A 109 39.66 2.21 -13.91
N THR A 110 39.41 1.24 -13.03
CA THR A 110 39.19 -0.15 -13.44
C THR A 110 37.97 -0.22 -14.36
N PRO A 111 37.86 -1.22 -15.25
CA PRO A 111 36.61 -1.48 -15.97
C PRO A 111 35.44 -1.48 -14.99
N LEU A 112 34.32 -0.83 -15.34
CA LEU A 112 33.13 -0.76 -14.49
C LEU A 112 32.76 -2.17 -14.01
N GLN A 113 32.61 -2.35 -12.69
CA GLN A 113 32.31 -3.65 -12.12
C GLN A 113 30.84 -4.01 -12.36
N ILE A 114 30.57 -5.28 -12.66
CA ILE A 114 29.21 -5.84 -12.63
C ILE A 114 28.87 -6.06 -11.15
N LEU A 115 27.89 -5.31 -10.64
CA LEU A 115 27.47 -5.33 -9.23
C LEU A 115 26.17 -6.13 -9.04
N SER A 116 26.07 -7.24 -9.75
CA SER A 116 24.92 -8.12 -9.83
C SER A 116 25.30 -9.54 -10.22
N GLY A 117 24.36 -10.46 -10.04
CA GLY A 117 24.56 -11.89 -10.30
C GLY A 117 25.35 -12.60 -9.20
N THR A 118 25.50 -13.91 -9.37
CA THR A 118 26.12 -14.80 -8.36
C THR A 118 27.60 -14.49 -8.11
N ASN A 119 28.36 -14.16 -9.16
CA ASN A 119 29.77 -13.80 -9.05
C ASN A 119 29.99 -12.59 -8.15
N PHE A 120 29.18 -11.54 -8.30
CA PHE A 120 29.24 -10.39 -7.42
C PHE A 120 28.97 -10.79 -5.96
N ILE A 121 27.90 -11.55 -5.72
CA ILE A 121 27.47 -11.94 -4.36
C ILE A 121 28.45 -12.90 -3.67
N ALA A 122 29.13 -13.76 -4.41
CA ALA A 122 30.16 -14.64 -3.87
C ALA A 122 31.41 -13.85 -3.43
N ASN A 123 31.68 -12.71 -4.08
CA ASN A 123 32.89 -11.91 -3.84
C ASN A 123 32.63 -10.62 -3.06
N VAL A 124 31.37 -10.28 -2.79
CA VAL A 124 31.01 -9.06 -2.06
C VAL A 124 31.54 -9.14 -0.63
N LYS A 125 32.26 -8.09 -0.23
CA LYS A 125 32.80 -7.93 1.12
C LYS A 125 32.16 -6.70 1.75
N LYS A 126 32.17 -6.68 3.08
CA LYS A 126 31.81 -5.50 3.85
C LYS A 126 32.64 -4.30 3.39
N LEU A 127 32.00 -3.17 3.18
CA LEU A 127 32.68 -1.93 2.79
C LEU A 127 33.56 -1.43 3.94
N VAL A 128 34.77 -1.00 3.59
CA VAL A 128 35.71 -0.40 4.54
C VAL A 128 35.57 1.11 4.47
N THR A 129 35.06 1.69 5.53
CA THR A 129 34.84 3.14 5.69
C THR A 129 35.59 3.64 6.94
N LYS A 130 35.91 4.94 7.02
CA LYS A 130 36.56 5.53 8.20
C LYS A 130 35.73 5.31 9.48
N ASP A 131 34.40 5.37 9.34
CA ASP A 131 33.43 5.13 10.40
C ASP A 131 32.62 3.83 10.15
N LYS A 132 31.57 3.59 10.95
CA LYS A 132 30.56 2.57 10.65
C LYS A 132 29.89 2.85 9.29
N THR A 133 29.88 1.85 8.42
CA THR A 133 29.18 1.86 7.12
C THR A 133 27.72 2.28 7.27
N LYS A 134 27.28 3.19 6.40
CA LYS A 134 25.92 3.74 6.33
C LYS A 134 25.30 3.44 4.97
N ILE A 135 23.98 3.65 4.87
CA ILE A 135 23.26 3.47 3.60
C ILE A 135 23.89 4.31 2.47
N PRO A 136 24.24 5.60 2.64
CA PRO A 136 24.87 6.37 1.56
C PRO A 136 26.15 5.76 1.00
N ASP A 137 26.99 5.14 1.84
CA ASP A 137 28.23 4.48 1.38
C ASP A 137 27.92 3.28 0.47
N ILE A 138 26.89 2.52 0.80
CA ILE A 138 26.40 1.40 -0.02
C ILE A 138 25.83 1.91 -1.34
N LEU A 139 24.99 2.95 -1.29
CA LEU A 139 24.41 3.53 -2.51
C LEU A 139 25.52 4.05 -3.44
N GLU A 140 26.57 4.65 -2.89
CA GLU A 140 27.68 5.19 -3.68
C GLU A 140 28.47 4.07 -4.35
N PHE A 141 28.73 2.99 -3.60
CA PHE A 141 29.37 1.80 -4.14
C PHE A 141 28.56 1.17 -5.28
N LEU A 142 27.25 0.97 -5.07
CA LEU A 142 26.35 0.37 -6.06
C LEU A 142 26.13 1.27 -7.29
N ASP A 143 26.23 2.59 -7.13
CA ASP A 143 26.08 3.54 -8.23
C ASP A 143 27.28 3.55 -9.21
N LYS A 144 28.41 2.95 -8.83
CA LYS A 144 29.61 2.78 -9.67
C LYS A 144 29.52 1.58 -10.63
N GLY A 145 28.39 0.87 -10.65
CA GLY A 145 28.17 -0.28 -11.52
C GLY A 145 28.24 0.04 -13.03
N ALA A 146 28.44 -1.00 -13.83
CA ALA A 146 28.40 -0.90 -15.29
C ALA A 146 26.97 -0.59 -15.79
N LYS A 147 26.76 0.63 -16.29
CA LYS A 147 25.45 1.15 -16.73
C LYS A 147 24.82 0.29 -17.83
N ARG A 148 23.52 0.06 -17.72
CA ARG A 148 22.70 -0.69 -18.66
C ARG A 148 21.40 0.06 -18.95
N ASP A 149 20.88 -0.13 -20.15
CA ASP A 149 19.54 0.35 -20.52
C ASP A 149 18.56 -0.83 -20.52
N ILE A 150 17.60 -0.83 -19.58
CA ILE A 150 16.55 -1.85 -19.51
C ILE A 150 15.68 -1.91 -20.78
N PHE A 151 15.68 -0.86 -21.61
CA PHE A 151 15.00 -0.84 -22.91
C PHE A 151 15.84 -1.41 -24.06
N ASN A 152 17.13 -1.69 -23.84
CA ASN A 152 17.97 -2.44 -24.77
C ASN A 152 17.82 -3.96 -24.55
N ASP A 153 17.58 -4.71 -25.61
CA ASP A 153 17.28 -6.15 -25.51
C ASP A 153 18.44 -6.99 -24.94
N ASN A 154 19.69 -6.66 -25.23
CA ASN A 154 20.85 -7.41 -24.75
C ASN A 154 21.08 -7.15 -23.26
N ASP A 155 20.96 -5.89 -22.84
CA ASP A 155 21.04 -5.50 -21.44
C ASP A 155 19.90 -6.13 -20.65
N TYR A 156 18.67 -6.09 -21.19
CA TYR A 156 17.49 -6.70 -20.58
C TYR A 156 17.66 -8.21 -20.34
N LYS A 157 18.14 -8.95 -21.36
CA LYS A 157 18.43 -10.40 -21.22
C LYS A 157 19.53 -10.66 -20.19
N THR A 158 20.55 -9.82 -20.15
CA THR A 158 21.63 -9.92 -19.15
C THR A 158 21.08 -9.68 -17.74
N MET A 159 20.25 -8.65 -17.55
CA MET A 159 19.58 -8.37 -16.29
C MET A 159 18.66 -9.52 -15.85
N LEU A 160 17.92 -10.15 -16.76
CA LEU A 160 17.08 -11.31 -16.44
C LEU A 160 17.93 -12.49 -15.95
N LYS A 161 19.02 -12.80 -16.66
CA LYS A 161 19.95 -13.87 -16.27
C LYS A 161 20.53 -13.61 -14.87
N GLU A 162 21.07 -12.42 -14.64
CA GLU A 162 21.65 -12.06 -13.34
C GLU A 162 20.59 -12.01 -12.24
N GLY A 163 19.40 -11.50 -12.54
CA GLY A 163 18.27 -11.51 -11.60
C GLY A 163 17.82 -12.92 -11.23
N GLN A 164 17.84 -13.86 -12.18
CA GLN A 164 17.56 -15.28 -11.94
C GLN A 164 18.66 -15.92 -11.07
N GLU A 165 19.93 -15.65 -11.37
CA GLU A 165 21.05 -16.11 -10.55
C GLU A 165 20.95 -15.64 -9.09
N GLU A 166 20.59 -14.38 -8.86
CA GLU A 166 20.40 -13.81 -7.53
C GLU A 166 19.24 -14.45 -6.76
N ILE A 167 18.13 -14.72 -7.46
CA ILE A 167 17.00 -15.44 -6.88
C ILE A 167 17.39 -16.87 -6.50
N ASN A 168 18.07 -17.59 -7.40
CA ASN A 168 18.52 -18.95 -7.12
C ASN A 168 19.49 -19.00 -5.93
N TYR A 169 20.37 -18.00 -5.81
CA TYR A 169 21.21 -17.83 -4.63
C TYR A 169 20.37 -17.67 -3.36
N GLN A 170 19.33 -16.82 -3.39
CA GLN A 170 18.47 -16.56 -2.23
C GLN A 170 17.63 -17.78 -1.84
N LEU A 171 17.14 -18.54 -2.82
CA LEU A 171 16.41 -19.79 -2.60
C LEU A 171 17.27 -20.87 -1.94
N GLY A 172 18.61 -20.78 -2.06
CA GLY A 172 19.54 -21.65 -1.34
C GLY A 172 19.85 -21.21 0.10
N GLN A 173 19.28 -20.11 0.60
CA GLN A 173 19.47 -19.65 1.98
C GLN A 173 18.43 -20.26 2.92
N GLU A 174 18.71 -20.28 4.22
CA GLU A 174 17.76 -20.79 5.24
C GLU A 174 16.41 -20.05 5.22
N VAL A 175 16.45 -18.73 5.01
CA VAL A 175 15.24 -17.91 4.88
C VAL A 175 15.18 -17.36 3.46
N THR A 176 14.29 -17.89 2.65
CA THR A 176 14.22 -17.60 1.21
C THR A 176 13.36 -16.38 0.87
N GLY A 177 12.32 -16.12 1.68
CA GLY A 177 11.27 -15.13 1.38
C GLY A 177 10.15 -15.66 0.49
N GLU A 178 10.24 -16.90 0.01
CA GLU A 178 9.14 -17.57 -0.70
C GLU A 178 7.94 -17.80 0.22
N GLY A 179 6.72 -17.65 -0.31
CA GLY A 179 5.47 -17.82 0.43
C GLY A 179 5.19 -16.69 1.42
N TRP A 180 5.96 -15.59 1.38
CA TRP A 180 5.81 -14.47 2.33
C TRP A 180 4.42 -13.83 2.27
N TYR A 181 3.86 -13.67 1.06
CA TYR A 181 2.52 -13.13 0.83
C TYR A 181 1.40 -14.16 1.06
N ASP A 182 1.75 -15.45 1.22
CA ASP A 182 0.81 -16.57 1.30
C ASP A 182 0.78 -17.17 2.70
N ASP A 183 1.46 -18.31 2.87
CA ASP A 183 1.54 -19.04 4.13
C ASP A 183 2.06 -18.14 5.25
N GLY A 184 2.94 -17.18 4.95
CA GLY A 184 3.41 -16.17 5.89
C GLY A 184 2.28 -15.29 6.43
N VAL A 185 1.46 -14.70 5.55
CA VAL A 185 0.30 -13.87 5.94
C VAL A 185 -0.76 -14.72 6.64
N LYS A 186 -1.08 -15.89 6.08
CA LYS A 186 -2.05 -16.83 6.67
C LYS A 186 -1.66 -17.20 8.10
N LYS A 187 -0.40 -17.61 8.32
CA LYS A 187 0.13 -17.94 9.65
C LYS A 187 0.11 -16.73 10.58
N ALA A 188 0.41 -15.53 10.09
CA ALA A 188 0.29 -14.31 10.88
C ALA A 188 -1.14 -14.08 11.37
N MET A 189 -2.14 -14.32 10.52
CA MET A 189 -3.56 -14.18 10.87
C MET A 189 -4.06 -15.28 11.81
N GLU A 190 -3.54 -16.50 11.70
CA GLU A 190 -3.78 -17.57 12.68
C GLU A 190 -3.24 -17.21 14.06
N ILE A 191 -2.06 -16.57 14.12
CA ILE A 191 -1.49 -16.08 15.39
C ILE A 191 -2.27 -14.86 15.88
N ALA A 192 -2.71 -13.96 14.99
CA ALA A 192 -3.56 -12.82 15.36
C ALA A 192 -4.83 -13.27 16.09
N ALA A 193 -5.48 -14.34 15.61
CA ALA A 193 -6.64 -14.94 16.28
C ALA A 193 -6.35 -15.44 17.71
N LYS A 194 -5.09 -15.82 18.02
CA LYS A 194 -4.65 -16.19 19.37
C LYS A 194 -4.36 -14.96 20.23
N ILE A 195 -3.87 -13.88 19.62
CA ILE A 195 -3.62 -12.60 20.30
C ILE A 195 -4.95 -12.00 20.76
N ASN A 196 -5.97 -12.03 19.91
CA ASN A 196 -7.29 -11.49 20.21
C ASN A 196 -8.39 -12.41 19.67
N PRO A 197 -9.15 -13.10 20.54
CA PRO A 197 -10.22 -14.01 20.13
C PRO A 197 -11.27 -13.37 19.22
N LYS A 198 -11.49 -12.04 19.31
CA LYS A 198 -12.40 -11.30 18.42
C LYS A 198 -12.04 -11.51 16.93
N PHE A 199 -10.75 -11.64 16.61
CA PHE A 199 -10.30 -11.91 15.24
C PHE A 199 -10.58 -13.35 14.80
N ALA A 200 -10.74 -14.29 15.74
CA ALA A 200 -11.18 -15.65 15.42
C ALA A 200 -12.66 -15.69 15.04
N GLU A 201 -13.47 -14.88 15.73
CA GLU A 201 -14.93 -14.84 15.63
C GLU A 201 -15.44 -14.05 14.41
N ASP A 202 -14.71 -13.01 13.99
CA ASP A 202 -15.10 -12.13 12.88
C ASP A 202 -14.04 -12.12 11.75
N PRO A 203 -14.32 -12.75 10.59
CA PRO A 203 -13.48 -12.68 9.41
C PRO A 203 -13.23 -11.26 8.91
N ASN A 204 -14.19 -10.33 9.05
CA ASN A 204 -14.05 -8.97 8.56
C ASN A 204 -13.04 -8.18 9.40
N LEU A 205 -12.85 -8.53 10.68
CA LEU A 205 -11.76 -7.96 11.48
C LEU A 205 -10.38 -8.44 11.02
N LYS A 206 -10.27 -9.68 10.52
CA LYS A 206 -9.01 -10.17 9.93
C LYS A 206 -8.68 -9.41 8.65
N ASP A 207 -9.66 -9.18 7.79
CA ASP A 207 -9.47 -8.39 6.59
C ASP A 207 -9.16 -6.92 6.93
N LEU A 208 -9.77 -6.37 7.98
CA LEU A 208 -9.41 -5.05 8.48
C LEU A 208 -7.94 -4.98 8.95
N VAL A 209 -7.40 -6.04 9.56
CA VAL A 209 -5.96 -6.13 9.90
C VAL A 209 -5.11 -6.11 8.62
N VAL A 210 -5.49 -6.85 7.57
CA VAL A 210 -4.78 -6.85 6.29
C VAL A 210 -4.79 -5.45 5.65
N PHE A 211 -5.96 -4.82 5.56
CA PHE A 211 -6.12 -3.46 5.08
C PHE A 211 -5.25 -2.46 5.86
N THR A 212 -5.36 -2.46 7.20
CA THR A 212 -4.64 -1.51 8.06
C THR A 212 -3.13 -1.75 8.05
N THR A 213 -2.68 -2.99 7.85
CA THR A 213 -1.27 -3.32 7.63
C THR A 213 -0.76 -2.65 6.36
N ALA A 214 -1.50 -2.79 5.25
CA ALA A 214 -1.10 -2.24 3.96
C ALA A 214 -0.94 -0.71 3.99
N ILE A 215 -1.91 0.02 4.54
CA ILE A 215 -1.84 1.49 4.62
C ILE A 215 -0.79 1.98 5.65
N SER A 216 -0.48 1.17 6.67
CA SER A 216 0.54 1.48 7.69
C SER A 216 1.98 1.20 7.23
N SER A 217 2.17 0.46 6.12
CA SER A 217 3.48 0.04 5.59
C SER A 217 4.38 1.18 5.10
N SER A 218 3.83 2.36 4.86
CA SER A 218 4.57 3.46 4.21
C SER A 218 5.67 4.03 5.11
N GLY A 219 6.93 3.71 4.78
CA GLY A 219 8.11 4.18 5.51
C GLY A 219 8.32 3.51 6.87
N VAL A 220 7.66 2.37 7.09
CA VAL A 220 7.70 1.61 8.34
C VAL A 220 8.33 0.24 8.08
N SER A 221 9.05 -0.30 9.06
CA SER A 221 9.61 -1.65 8.96
C SER A 221 8.50 -2.70 8.99
N VAL A 222 8.64 -3.76 8.20
CA VAL A 222 7.76 -4.93 8.27
C VAL A 222 7.68 -5.46 9.70
N GLY A 223 6.45 -5.72 10.15
CA GLY A 223 6.10 -6.15 11.48
C GLY A 223 5.70 -5.00 12.42
N SER A 224 6.24 -3.78 12.23
CA SER A 224 5.79 -2.62 13.00
C SER A 224 4.45 -2.09 12.48
N ASP A 225 4.28 -2.10 11.16
CA ASP A 225 3.01 -1.87 10.45
C ASP A 225 1.93 -2.88 10.88
N PHE A 226 2.26 -4.16 10.96
CA PHE A 226 1.34 -5.21 11.41
C PHE A 226 0.95 -5.05 12.88
N LYS A 227 1.89 -4.68 13.76
CA LYS A 227 1.58 -4.37 15.17
C LYS A 227 0.62 -3.20 15.30
N VAL A 228 0.80 -2.16 14.49
CA VAL A 228 -0.14 -1.03 14.41
C VAL A 228 -1.51 -1.50 13.92
N ALA A 229 -1.56 -2.35 12.89
CA ALA A 229 -2.79 -2.90 12.35
C ALA A 229 -3.61 -3.69 13.38
N LEU A 230 -2.95 -4.59 14.14
CA LEU A 230 -3.59 -5.33 15.23
C LEU A 230 -4.23 -4.40 16.27
N GLN A 231 -3.53 -3.32 16.64
CA GLN A 231 -4.06 -2.32 17.61
C GLN A 231 -5.24 -1.53 17.04
N ILE A 232 -5.17 -1.13 15.76
CA ILE A 232 -6.27 -0.40 15.11
C ILE A 232 -7.51 -1.30 15.00
N ALA A 233 -7.35 -2.56 14.59
CA ALA A 233 -8.45 -3.51 14.46
C ALA A 233 -9.07 -3.88 15.80
N ASP A 234 -8.28 -4.03 16.87
CA ASP A 234 -8.81 -4.27 18.22
C ASP A 234 -9.65 -3.09 18.73
N ILE A 235 -9.15 -1.85 18.57
CA ILE A 235 -9.92 -0.64 18.93
C ILE A 235 -11.19 -0.54 18.07
N PHE A 236 -11.12 -0.89 16.79
CA PHE A 236 -12.29 -0.91 15.93
C PHE A 236 -13.32 -1.95 16.41
N ALA A 237 -12.87 -3.14 16.80
CA ALA A 237 -13.75 -4.19 17.32
C ALA A 237 -14.54 -3.73 18.57
N ASP A 238 -13.92 -2.90 19.41
CA ASP A 238 -14.57 -2.37 20.62
C ASP A 238 -15.47 -1.16 20.37
N THR A 239 -15.11 -0.31 19.41
CA THR A 239 -15.72 1.03 19.28
C THR A 239 -16.54 1.21 18.00
N GLY A 240 -16.41 0.30 17.04
CA GLY A 240 -16.91 0.43 15.68
C GLY A 240 -16.26 1.57 14.89
N LYS A 241 -15.14 2.14 15.36
CA LYS A 241 -14.46 3.31 14.75
C LYS A 241 -12.97 3.09 14.62
N ILE A 242 -12.43 3.47 13.47
CA ILE A 242 -10.98 3.44 13.22
C ILE A 242 -10.34 4.65 13.92
N PRO A 243 -9.42 4.45 14.88
CA PRO A 243 -8.70 5.54 15.52
C PRO A 243 -7.70 6.19 14.55
N LEU A 244 -7.82 7.50 14.31
CA LEU A 244 -6.94 8.22 13.38
C LEU A 244 -5.52 8.46 13.95
N THR A 245 -5.41 8.46 15.27
CA THR A 245 -4.16 8.61 16.03
C THR A 245 -4.08 7.53 17.09
N ASN A 246 -2.87 7.30 17.60
CA ASN A 246 -2.67 6.36 18.69
C ASN A 246 -3.26 6.97 19.98
N PRO A 247 -4.29 6.33 20.60
CA PRO A 247 -5.01 6.91 21.73
C PRO A 247 -4.17 6.99 23.01
N VAL A 248 -3.13 6.16 23.13
CA VAL A 248 -2.23 6.16 24.29
C VAL A 248 -1.28 7.36 24.24
N THR A 249 -0.72 7.64 23.07
CA THR A 249 0.32 8.68 22.92
C THR A 249 -0.24 10.03 22.45
N GLY A 250 -1.45 10.05 21.90
CA GLY A 250 -2.04 11.20 21.21
C GLY A 250 -1.34 11.58 19.89
N LYS A 251 -0.35 10.79 19.43
CA LYS A 251 0.42 11.04 18.21
C LYS A 251 -0.06 10.16 17.06
N GLY A 252 0.41 10.47 15.86
CA GLY A 252 0.19 9.60 14.69
C GLY A 252 0.79 8.20 14.91
N TRP A 253 0.13 7.18 14.33
CA TRP A 253 0.49 5.77 14.50
C TRP A 253 1.90 5.40 14.01
N THR A 254 2.42 6.14 13.02
CA THR A 254 3.71 5.85 12.38
C THR A 254 4.50 7.13 12.12
N VAL A 255 5.73 6.99 11.62
CA VAL A 255 6.56 8.11 11.13
C VAL A 255 5.93 8.89 9.97
N ARG A 256 4.87 8.34 9.34
CA ARG A 256 4.02 8.99 8.33
C ARG A 256 2.60 9.23 8.87
N GLY A 257 2.48 9.49 10.17
CA GLY A 257 1.23 9.54 10.91
C GLY A 257 0.15 10.45 10.31
N THR A 258 0.52 11.62 9.77
CA THR A 258 -0.43 12.52 9.11
C THR A 258 -1.08 11.88 7.86
N ASN A 259 -0.28 11.18 7.06
CA ASN A 259 -0.76 10.58 5.81
C ASN A 259 -1.54 9.30 6.07
N LEU A 260 -1.11 8.54 7.08
CA LEU A 260 -1.86 7.40 7.57
C LEU A 260 -3.20 7.86 8.16
N ALA A 261 -3.25 8.93 8.95
CA ALA A 261 -4.50 9.48 9.49
C ALA A 261 -5.49 9.89 8.39
N LYS A 262 -5.02 10.48 7.27
CA LYS A 262 -5.85 10.78 6.10
C LYS A 262 -6.47 9.51 5.48
N GLN A 263 -5.68 8.43 5.35
CA GLN A 263 -6.15 7.15 4.80
C GLN A 263 -7.09 6.42 5.77
N LEU A 264 -6.78 6.42 7.06
CA LEU A 264 -7.66 5.90 8.11
C LEU A 264 -8.98 6.66 8.11
N ASN A 265 -8.96 7.99 7.94
CA ASN A 265 -10.17 8.80 7.86
C ASN A 265 -10.99 8.48 6.61
N LEU A 266 -10.35 8.30 5.46
CA LEU A 266 -11.04 7.88 4.23
C LEU A 266 -11.81 6.57 4.44
N ALA A 267 -11.15 5.55 4.99
CA ALA A 267 -11.77 4.26 5.29
C ALA A 267 -12.86 4.39 6.36
N ASN A 268 -12.56 5.07 7.48
CA ASN A 268 -13.49 5.24 8.58
C ASN A 268 -14.78 5.93 8.13
N SER A 269 -14.69 7.03 7.37
CA SER A 269 -15.86 7.75 6.88
C SER A 269 -16.77 6.85 6.04
N TYR A 270 -16.19 5.99 5.18
CA TYR A 270 -16.97 5.06 4.38
C TYR A 270 -17.60 3.96 5.23
N ILE A 271 -16.85 3.38 6.17
CA ILE A 271 -17.34 2.36 7.10
C ILE A 271 -18.48 2.91 7.97
N GLN A 272 -18.38 4.14 8.47
CA GLN A 272 -19.46 4.75 9.26
C GLN A 272 -20.74 4.97 8.45
N ALA A 273 -20.63 5.19 7.14
CA ALA A 273 -21.77 5.41 6.26
C ALA A 273 -22.39 4.10 5.74
N ASN A 274 -21.58 3.07 5.51
CA ASN A 274 -21.97 1.89 4.72
C ASN A 274 -21.71 0.53 5.41
N GLY A 275 -21.04 0.51 6.56
CA GLY A 275 -20.63 -0.71 7.26
C GLY A 275 -19.25 -1.24 6.82
N LEU A 276 -18.69 -2.14 7.63
CA LEU A 276 -17.38 -2.75 7.37
C LEU A 276 -17.41 -3.68 6.15
N ASP A 277 -18.44 -4.51 6.02
CA ASP A 277 -18.60 -5.47 4.93
C ASP A 277 -18.56 -4.76 3.56
N SER A 278 -19.36 -3.70 3.41
CA SER A 278 -19.38 -2.86 2.21
C SER A 278 -18.03 -2.23 1.92
N PHE A 279 -17.27 -1.86 2.95
CA PHE A 279 -15.92 -1.32 2.78
C PHE A 279 -14.95 -2.37 2.26
N LEU A 280 -14.98 -3.59 2.80
CA LEU A 280 -14.13 -4.68 2.37
C LEU A 280 -14.46 -5.10 0.94
N GLU A 281 -15.75 -5.19 0.59
CA GLU A 281 -16.19 -5.43 -0.80
C GLU A 281 -15.73 -4.31 -1.74
N PHE A 282 -15.84 -3.05 -1.30
CA PHE A 282 -15.39 -1.90 -2.07
C PHE A 282 -13.91 -2.01 -2.48
N LEU A 283 -13.03 -2.52 -1.60
CA LEU A 283 -11.59 -2.62 -1.90
C LEU A 283 -11.30 -3.43 -3.17
N HIS A 284 -12.16 -4.40 -3.49
CA HIS A 284 -12.01 -5.30 -4.65
C HIS A 284 -12.96 -4.98 -5.80
N THR A 285 -13.81 -3.97 -5.64
CA THR A 285 -14.80 -3.60 -6.67
C THR A 285 -14.09 -2.91 -7.85
N PRO A 286 -14.35 -3.33 -9.11
CA PRO A 286 -13.89 -2.62 -10.29
C PRO A 286 -14.54 -1.24 -10.39
N MET A 287 -13.74 -0.20 -10.60
CA MET A 287 -14.15 1.20 -10.66
C MET A 287 -13.39 1.94 -11.75
N THR A 288 -14.05 2.90 -12.39
CA THR A 288 -13.36 3.88 -13.21
C THR A 288 -12.47 4.77 -12.34
N GLY A 289 -11.42 5.32 -12.95
CA GLY A 289 -10.58 6.31 -12.26
C GLY A 289 -11.34 7.56 -11.81
N ARG A 290 -12.46 7.89 -12.46
CA ARG A 290 -13.38 8.95 -12.03
C ARG A 290 -14.02 8.61 -10.70
N GLU A 291 -14.61 7.43 -10.58
CA GLU A 291 -15.30 6.99 -9.35
C GLU A 291 -14.32 6.89 -8.18
N ILE A 292 -13.08 6.44 -8.40
CA ILE A 292 -12.03 6.45 -7.37
C ILE A 292 -11.77 7.87 -6.84
N ASN A 293 -11.72 8.85 -7.73
CA ASN A 293 -11.45 10.23 -7.34
C ASN A 293 -12.66 10.87 -6.65
N GLU A 294 -13.87 10.52 -7.06
CA GLU A 294 -15.12 10.92 -6.40
C GLU A 294 -15.20 10.34 -5.00
N PHE A 295 -14.94 9.04 -4.83
CA PHE A 295 -14.83 8.37 -3.53
C PHE A 295 -13.83 9.07 -2.59
N ARG A 296 -12.61 9.34 -3.08
CA ARG A 296 -11.57 10.01 -2.30
C ARG A 296 -11.98 11.42 -1.86
N LYS A 297 -12.71 12.13 -2.71
CA LYS A 297 -13.22 13.47 -2.41
C LYS A 297 -14.36 13.41 -1.39
N GLU A 298 -15.29 12.50 -1.57
CA GLU A 298 -16.49 12.35 -0.73
C GLU A 298 -16.13 11.93 0.70
N TYR A 299 -15.36 10.84 0.85
CA TYR A 299 -15.12 10.22 2.15
C TYR A 299 -13.82 10.70 2.83
N GLY A 300 -12.85 11.19 2.04
CA GLY A 300 -11.54 11.60 2.56
C GLY A 300 -11.23 13.08 2.43
N ASN A 301 -12.04 13.86 1.69
CA ASN A 301 -11.68 15.21 1.24
C ASN A 301 -10.25 15.26 0.63
N LEU A 302 -9.89 14.21 -0.11
CA LEU A 302 -8.58 14.06 -0.74
C LEU A 302 -8.63 14.45 -2.21
N GLY A 303 -7.49 14.87 -2.73
CA GLY A 303 -7.29 14.98 -4.18
C GLY A 303 -7.33 13.61 -4.86
N GLY A 304 -7.32 13.63 -6.20
CA GLY A 304 -7.33 12.41 -6.99
C GLY A 304 -6.15 11.48 -6.67
N SER A 305 -6.35 10.18 -6.91
CA SER A 305 -5.30 9.18 -6.71
C SER A 305 -4.24 9.34 -7.80
N SER A 306 -2.96 9.41 -7.40
CA SER A 306 -1.84 9.63 -8.32
C SER A 306 -1.78 8.55 -9.39
N GLY A 307 -1.64 8.93 -10.67
CA GLY A 307 -1.48 8.00 -11.79
C GLY A 307 -2.77 7.29 -12.25
N VAL A 308 -3.94 7.71 -11.76
CA VAL A 308 -5.25 7.18 -12.20
C VAL A 308 -5.77 7.99 -13.38
N LYS A 309 -6.13 7.31 -14.48
CA LYS A 309 -6.82 7.91 -15.62
C LYS A 309 -8.33 7.74 -15.48
N MET A 310 -9.10 8.77 -15.79
CA MET A 310 -10.54 8.84 -15.45
C MET A 310 -11.40 7.73 -16.07
N ASN A 311 -11.02 7.22 -17.23
CA ASN A 311 -11.80 6.23 -17.99
C ASN A 311 -11.21 4.81 -17.92
N GLU A 312 -10.07 4.62 -17.24
CA GLU A 312 -9.50 3.29 -17.02
C GLU A 312 -10.13 2.65 -15.79
N ILE A 313 -10.24 1.32 -15.82
CA ILE A 313 -10.76 0.51 -14.71
C ILE A 313 -9.61 0.12 -13.78
N TYR A 314 -9.85 0.27 -12.48
CA TYR A 314 -8.98 -0.18 -11.39
C TYR A 314 -9.85 -0.74 -10.26
N SER A 315 -9.28 -1.55 -9.38
CA SER A 315 -9.98 -1.98 -8.16
C SER A 315 -10.04 -0.86 -7.11
N GLY A 316 -11.04 -0.87 -6.23
CA GLY A 316 -11.28 0.20 -5.24
C GLY A 316 -10.10 0.49 -4.29
N HIS A 317 -9.26 -0.50 -3.98
CA HIS A 317 -8.02 -0.31 -3.22
C HIS A 317 -7.07 0.73 -3.84
N ARG A 318 -7.20 1.02 -5.14
CA ARG A 318 -6.45 2.08 -5.85
C ARG A 318 -6.74 3.48 -5.29
N ALA A 319 -7.84 3.65 -4.54
CA ALA A 319 -8.13 4.83 -3.75
C ALA A 319 -7.06 5.14 -2.69
N PHE A 320 -6.29 4.15 -2.23
CA PHE A 320 -5.23 4.32 -1.25
C PHE A 320 -3.85 4.60 -1.86
N GLY A 321 -3.75 4.62 -3.19
CA GLY A 321 -2.54 4.95 -3.95
C GLY A 321 -2.00 3.78 -4.78
N PRO A 322 -1.08 4.02 -5.73
CA PRO A 322 -0.62 2.99 -6.66
C PRO A 322 0.12 1.86 -5.95
N LYS A 323 1.16 2.20 -5.17
CA LYS A 323 1.98 1.23 -4.43
C LYS A 323 1.21 0.52 -3.32
N ILE A 324 0.42 1.25 -2.54
CA ILE A 324 -0.35 0.67 -1.42
C ILE A 324 -1.45 -0.24 -1.97
N GLY A 325 -2.11 0.14 -3.06
CA GLY A 325 -3.11 -0.70 -3.72
C GLY A 325 -2.54 -2.05 -4.17
N GLU A 326 -1.43 -2.04 -4.91
CA GLU A 326 -0.75 -3.29 -5.36
C GLU A 326 -0.33 -4.15 -4.16
N PHE A 327 0.25 -3.53 -3.12
CA PHE A 327 0.66 -4.24 -1.91
C PHE A 327 -0.51 -4.86 -1.17
N MET A 328 -1.61 -4.13 -1.05
CA MET A 328 -2.83 -4.58 -0.40
C MET A 328 -3.44 -5.77 -1.14
N ALA A 329 -3.55 -5.70 -2.47
CA ALA A 329 -4.09 -6.79 -3.27
C ALA A 329 -3.24 -8.07 -3.14
N ASN A 330 -1.91 -7.95 -3.11
CA ASN A 330 -1.02 -9.08 -2.88
C ASN A 330 -1.19 -9.69 -1.47
N LEU A 331 -1.40 -8.86 -0.43
CA LEU A 331 -1.63 -9.35 0.94
C LEU A 331 -2.98 -10.06 1.10
N TYR A 332 -4.00 -9.61 0.36
CA TYR A 332 -5.29 -10.32 0.28
C TYR A 332 -5.23 -11.57 -0.59
N GLY A 333 -4.14 -11.77 -1.35
CA GLY A 333 -4.02 -12.85 -2.32
C GLY A 333 -4.96 -12.71 -3.52
N THR A 334 -5.46 -11.50 -3.80
CA THR A 334 -6.40 -11.25 -4.91
C THR A 334 -5.71 -10.92 -6.22
N ASP A 335 -4.43 -10.54 -6.17
CA ASP A 335 -3.62 -10.26 -7.35
C ASP A 335 -2.19 -10.79 -7.18
N ASP A 336 -1.46 -10.83 -8.31
CA ASP A 336 -0.04 -11.17 -8.40
C ASP A 336 0.76 -9.99 -8.98
N ASN A 337 0.78 -8.87 -8.26
CA ASN A 337 1.36 -7.61 -8.75
C ASN A 337 2.84 -7.44 -8.34
N ASN A 338 3.60 -6.72 -9.18
CA ASN A 338 4.88 -6.14 -8.76
C ASN A 338 4.65 -4.84 -7.98
N VAL A 339 4.94 -4.87 -6.68
CA VAL A 339 4.87 -3.73 -5.77
C VAL A 339 6.19 -2.96 -5.84
N THR A 340 6.20 -1.81 -6.53
CA THR A 340 7.44 -1.02 -6.67
C THR A 340 7.76 -0.20 -5.42
N ASP A 341 8.24 -0.88 -4.38
CA ASP A 341 8.74 -0.28 -3.15
C ASP A 341 10.22 0.11 -3.23
N MET A 342 10.76 0.65 -2.13
CA MET A 342 12.15 1.11 -2.06
C MET A 342 13.16 -0.01 -2.40
N TRP A 343 12.91 -1.24 -1.98
CA TRP A 343 13.83 -2.36 -2.18
C TRP A 343 13.75 -2.94 -3.58
N ASN A 344 12.55 -3.00 -4.14
CA ASN A 344 12.36 -3.31 -5.56
C ASN A 344 13.12 -2.29 -6.42
N ILE A 345 12.94 -1.00 -6.17
CA ILE A 345 13.63 0.06 -6.92
C ILE A 345 15.15 -0.04 -6.75
N ARG A 346 15.65 -0.27 -5.53
CA ARG A 346 17.10 -0.50 -5.28
C ARG A 346 17.64 -1.64 -6.13
N GLY A 347 16.96 -2.78 -6.14
CA GLY A 347 17.40 -3.94 -6.92
C GLY A 347 17.33 -3.71 -8.42
N MET A 348 16.30 -3.02 -8.91
CA MET A 348 16.20 -2.65 -10.32
C MET A 348 17.29 -1.66 -10.72
N ASN A 349 17.54 -0.61 -9.93
CA ASN A 349 18.63 0.34 -10.17
C ASN A 349 20.00 -0.37 -10.16
N ARG A 350 20.24 -1.25 -9.19
CA ARG A 350 21.49 -2.03 -9.13
C ARG A 350 21.69 -2.88 -10.38
N LEU A 351 20.65 -3.59 -10.84
CA LEU A 351 20.71 -4.40 -12.07
C LEU A 351 20.93 -3.55 -13.33
N MET A 352 20.40 -2.33 -13.37
CA MET A 352 20.66 -1.35 -14.44
C MET A 352 22.08 -0.73 -14.34
N GLY A 353 22.91 -1.18 -13.41
CA GLY A 353 24.29 -0.70 -13.27
C GLY A 353 24.42 0.58 -12.47
N GLY A 354 23.46 0.87 -11.60
CA GLY A 354 23.38 2.10 -10.82
C GLY A 354 22.17 2.93 -11.24
N ASN A 355 22.15 4.22 -10.89
CA ASN A 355 20.93 5.03 -10.67
C ASN A 355 20.43 4.95 -9.23
N MET A 356 21.34 4.81 -8.26
CA MET A 356 20.97 4.78 -6.83
C MET A 356 20.57 6.17 -6.30
N TYR A 357 20.91 7.23 -7.03
CA TYR A 357 20.63 8.62 -6.66
C TYR A 357 19.75 9.33 -7.68
N MET A 358 18.92 10.25 -7.19
CA MET A 358 18.18 11.16 -8.05
C MET A 358 19.16 12.07 -8.77
N ARG A 359 18.90 12.29 -10.06
CA ARG A 359 19.74 13.13 -10.92
C ARG A 359 18.89 14.19 -11.59
N ASP A 360 19.45 15.38 -11.75
CA ASP A 360 18.83 16.45 -12.53
C ASP A 360 18.91 16.14 -14.04
N THR A 361 18.39 17.06 -14.86
CA THR A 361 18.40 16.93 -16.33
C THR A 361 19.81 16.89 -16.93
N ASP A 362 20.82 17.38 -16.21
CA ASP A 362 22.22 17.35 -16.61
C ASP A 362 22.93 16.08 -16.11
N GLY A 363 22.21 15.20 -15.42
CA GLY A 363 22.75 13.97 -14.83
C GLY A 363 23.48 14.17 -13.49
N LYS A 364 23.44 15.35 -12.89
CA LYS A 364 24.10 15.63 -11.59
C LYS A 364 23.26 15.10 -10.45
N ILE A 365 23.91 14.56 -9.43
CA ILE A 365 23.26 14.06 -8.22
C ILE A 365 22.57 15.22 -7.49
N MET A 366 21.32 14.99 -7.11
CA MET A 366 20.50 15.98 -6.41
C MET A 366 20.62 15.83 -4.89
N THR A 367 20.59 16.96 -4.19
CA THR A 367 20.47 17.01 -2.73
C THR A 367 19.19 17.72 -2.30
N ASP A 368 18.70 17.41 -1.10
CA ASP A 368 17.67 18.21 -0.45
C ASP A 368 18.23 19.56 0.05
N LYS A 369 17.35 20.36 0.67
CA LYS A 369 17.67 21.69 1.22
C LYS A 369 18.77 21.67 2.28
N ASP A 370 18.95 20.53 2.95
CA ASP A 370 19.95 20.34 4.00
C ASP A 370 21.27 19.79 3.42
N GLY A 371 21.37 19.68 2.08
CA GLY A 371 22.54 19.16 1.38
C GLY A 371 22.67 17.64 1.44
N LYS A 372 21.63 16.92 1.86
CA LYS A 372 21.64 15.45 1.89
C LYS A 372 21.30 14.89 0.52
N ILE A 373 22.12 13.97 0.04
CA ILE A 373 21.93 13.31 -1.25
C ILE A 373 20.60 12.56 -1.28
N LEU A 374 19.87 12.72 -2.38
CA LEU A 374 18.59 12.08 -2.59
C LEU A 374 18.76 10.72 -3.24
N GLU A 375 18.28 9.70 -2.54
CA GLU A 375 18.18 8.34 -3.05
C GLU A 375 17.07 8.23 -4.12
N ASN A 376 17.35 7.52 -5.20
CA ASN A 376 16.37 7.26 -6.26
C ASN A 376 15.47 6.09 -5.90
N THR A 377 14.57 6.30 -4.95
CA THR A 377 13.54 5.32 -4.52
C THR A 377 12.13 5.90 -4.59
N GLY A 378 11.97 6.98 -5.37
CA GLY A 378 10.68 7.58 -5.66
C GLY A 378 9.86 6.74 -6.63
N THR A 379 8.60 7.11 -6.82
CA THR A 379 7.74 6.44 -7.79
C THR A 379 8.34 6.56 -9.19
N PRO A 380 8.61 5.44 -9.89
CA PRO A 380 9.13 5.50 -11.25
C PRO A 380 8.14 6.16 -12.21
N THR A 381 8.65 6.65 -13.36
CA THR A 381 7.77 7.08 -14.45
C THR A 381 6.90 5.92 -14.92
N VAL A 382 5.74 6.21 -15.52
CA VAL A 382 4.84 5.17 -16.04
C VAL A 382 5.57 4.22 -17.00
N LYS A 383 6.38 4.77 -17.91
CA LYS A 383 7.19 3.99 -18.85
C LYS A 383 8.16 3.03 -18.14
N MET A 384 8.83 3.51 -17.08
CA MET A 384 9.76 2.69 -16.32
C MET A 384 9.04 1.65 -15.47
N LYS A 385 7.92 2.01 -14.82
CA LYS A 385 7.07 1.08 -14.07
C LYS A 385 6.60 -0.07 -14.94
N THR A 386 6.06 0.20 -16.14
CA THR A 386 5.64 -0.84 -17.09
C THR A 386 6.78 -1.79 -17.43
N LYS A 387 8.00 -1.27 -17.61
CA LYS A 387 9.16 -2.12 -17.91
C LYS A 387 9.65 -2.92 -16.69
N PHE A 388 9.52 -2.38 -15.48
CA PHE A 388 9.77 -3.12 -14.24
C PHE A 388 8.75 -4.24 -14.03
N ASP A 389 7.48 -3.97 -14.30
CA ASP A 389 6.40 -4.98 -14.22
C ASP A 389 6.64 -6.11 -15.22
N GLN A 390 7.02 -5.77 -16.46
CA GLN A 390 7.44 -6.75 -17.47
C GLN A 390 8.65 -7.56 -16.99
N PHE A 391 9.69 -6.90 -16.47
CA PHE A 391 10.88 -7.58 -15.93
C PHE A 391 10.53 -8.58 -14.84
N MET A 392 9.67 -8.21 -13.90
CA MET A 392 9.25 -9.08 -12.81
C MET A 392 8.39 -10.25 -13.29
N THR A 393 7.55 -10.03 -14.30
CA THR A 393 6.73 -11.09 -14.94
C THR A 393 7.59 -12.08 -15.73
N ASP A 394 8.54 -11.59 -16.51
CA ASP A 394 9.46 -12.43 -17.28
C ASP A 394 10.35 -13.22 -16.31
N LEU A 395 10.85 -12.58 -15.26
CA LEU A 395 11.68 -13.23 -14.25
C LEU A 395 10.90 -14.29 -13.46
N SER A 396 9.65 -14.01 -13.07
CA SER A 396 8.80 -14.97 -12.35
C SER A 396 8.51 -16.21 -13.20
N THR A 397 8.28 -16.01 -14.50
CA THR A 397 8.12 -17.09 -15.48
C THR A 397 9.38 -17.93 -15.60
N LEU A 398 10.57 -17.31 -15.68
CA LEU A 398 11.85 -18.01 -15.79
C LEU A 398 12.17 -18.92 -14.59
N ILE A 399 11.68 -18.58 -13.40
CA ILE A 399 11.90 -19.36 -12.17
C ILE A 399 10.70 -20.24 -11.78
N GLY A 400 9.60 -20.17 -12.52
CA GLY A 400 8.37 -20.91 -12.23
C GLY A 400 7.70 -20.50 -10.91
N LYS A 401 7.63 -19.20 -10.61
CA LYS A 401 7.00 -18.66 -9.40
C LYS A 401 6.00 -17.54 -9.73
N THR A 402 5.24 -17.13 -8.72
CA THR A 402 4.39 -15.93 -8.78
C THR A 402 5.24 -14.66 -8.80
N VAL A 403 4.72 -13.55 -9.31
CA VAL A 403 5.38 -12.23 -9.26
C VAL A 403 5.61 -11.79 -7.82
N ARG A 404 4.66 -12.03 -6.92
CA ARG A 404 4.76 -11.68 -5.50
C ARG A 404 5.81 -12.51 -4.75
N ASP A 405 5.96 -13.80 -5.05
CA ASP A 405 7.08 -14.61 -4.52
C ASP A 405 8.41 -14.13 -5.08
N THR A 406 8.47 -13.93 -6.40
CA THR A 406 9.67 -13.40 -7.08
C THR A 406 10.11 -12.10 -6.42
N GLN A 407 9.16 -11.22 -6.13
CA GLN A 407 9.41 -9.99 -5.41
C GLN A 407 9.89 -10.22 -3.98
N ALA A 408 9.23 -11.06 -3.19
CA ALA A 408 9.62 -11.31 -1.81
C ALA A 408 11.02 -11.93 -1.73
N ILE A 409 11.34 -12.89 -2.60
CA ILE A 409 12.68 -13.49 -2.67
C ILE A 409 13.73 -12.43 -3.01
N ARG A 410 13.47 -11.57 -4.02
CA ARG A 410 14.38 -10.45 -4.34
C ARG A 410 14.51 -9.46 -3.20
N TRP A 411 13.44 -9.22 -2.46
CA TRP A 411 13.43 -8.35 -1.28
C TRP A 411 14.37 -8.87 -0.18
N TYR A 412 14.29 -10.17 0.11
CA TYR A 412 15.19 -10.84 1.07
C TYR A 412 16.64 -10.80 0.59
N PHE A 413 16.87 -11.06 -0.69
CA PHE A 413 18.18 -10.98 -1.31
C PHE A 413 18.81 -9.59 -1.14
N GLU A 414 18.10 -8.52 -1.50
CA GLU A 414 18.63 -7.15 -1.43
C GLU A 414 18.98 -6.74 0.01
N GLN A 415 18.13 -7.09 0.97
CA GLN A 415 18.43 -6.82 2.38
C GLN A 415 19.64 -7.61 2.88
N GLY A 416 19.76 -8.87 2.47
CA GLY A 416 20.93 -9.70 2.72
C GLY A 416 22.21 -9.09 2.15
N LEU A 417 22.16 -8.57 0.92
CA LEU A 417 23.26 -7.85 0.28
C LEU A 417 23.66 -6.61 1.10
N TYR A 418 22.71 -5.78 1.52
CA TYR A 418 23.01 -4.60 2.34
C TYR A 418 23.65 -4.97 3.68
N THR A 419 23.21 -6.07 4.29
CA THR A 419 23.84 -6.64 5.49
C THR A 419 25.28 -7.06 5.24
N LYS A 420 25.54 -7.78 4.14
CA LYS A 420 26.91 -8.17 3.74
C LYS A 420 27.81 -6.97 3.49
N LEU A 421 27.26 -5.89 2.92
CA LEU A 421 27.98 -4.64 2.65
C LEU A 421 28.25 -3.81 3.92
N GLY A 422 27.57 -4.09 5.03
CA GLY A 422 27.91 -3.53 6.35
C GLY A 422 26.78 -2.81 7.08
N VAL A 423 25.59 -2.71 6.47
CA VAL A 423 24.40 -2.12 7.11
C VAL A 423 23.40 -3.22 7.41
N LYS A 424 23.22 -3.54 8.70
CA LYS A 424 22.25 -4.56 9.13
C LYS A 424 20.85 -4.21 8.61
N SER A 425 20.37 -5.03 7.68
CA SER A 425 19.02 -5.04 7.14
C SER A 425 18.55 -6.48 7.12
N VAL A 426 17.74 -6.86 8.10
CA VAL A 426 17.24 -8.23 8.23
C VAL A 426 15.79 -8.22 7.78
N PRO A 427 15.44 -8.93 6.69
CA PRO A 427 14.06 -9.05 6.29
C PRO A 427 13.26 -9.79 7.38
N LYS A 428 11.99 -9.43 7.50
CA LYS A 428 11.09 -9.96 8.54
C LYS A 428 9.78 -10.38 7.88
N ASP A 429 9.11 -11.35 8.46
CA ASP A 429 7.76 -11.76 8.07
C ASP A 429 6.72 -11.39 9.14
N TYR A 430 5.45 -11.38 8.74
CA TYR A 430 4.35 -11.02 9.63
C TYR A 430 4.03 -12.09 10.67
N ALA A 431 4.31 -13.37 10.41
CA ALA A 431 4.09 -14.43 11.40
C ALA A 431 5.06 -14.30 12.58
N THR A 432 6.33 -13.98 12.31
CA THR A 432 7.33 -13.65 13.32
C THR A 432 6.90 -12.41 14.10
N ALA A 433 6.40 -11.37 13.42
CA ALA A 433 5.90 -10.17 14.09
C ALA A 433 4.68 -10.45 14.98
N ALA A 434 3.76 -11.31 14.53
CA ALA A 434 2.60 -11.75 15.30
C ALA A 434 3.02 -12.58 16.53
N GLN A 435 3.96 -13.52 16.35
CA GLN A 435 4.46 -14.34 17.45
C GLN A 435 5.10 -13.50 18.55
N GLU A 436 5.90 -12.48 18.19
CA GLU A 436 6.45 -11.55 19.16
C GLU A 436 5.37 -10.82 19.99
N VAL A 437 4.22 -10.49 19.38
CA VAL A 437 3.10 -9.85 20.11
C VAL A 437 2.44 -10.85 21.03
N LEU A 438 2.21 -12.08 20.57
CA LEU A 438 1.63 -13.15 21.39
C LEU A 438 2.51 -13.46 22.61
N ASP A 439 3.82 -13.62 22.40
CA ASP A 439 4.78 -13.91 23.48
C ASP A 439 4.81 -12.78 24.51
N GLN A 440 4.73 -11.52 24.05
CA GLN A 440 4.64 -10.36 24.95
C GLN A 440 3.35 -10.35 25.76
N LYS A 441 2.22 -10.73 25.14
CA LYS A 441 0.93 -10.83 25.82
C LYS A 441 0.96 -11.92 26.91
N LEU A 442 1.38 -13.14 26.55
CA LEU A 442 1.48 -14.27 27.49
C LEU A 442 2.40 -13.96 28.66
N LYS A 443 3.53 -13.28 28.41
CA LYS A 443 4.43 -12.84 29.48
C LYS A 443 3.78 -11.80 30.39
N ALA A 444 3.04 -10.85 29.84
CA ALA A 444 2.35 -9.84 30.64
C ALA A 444 1.26 -10.47 31.53
N GLU A 445 0.55 -11.47 31.02
CA GLU A 445 -0.44 -12.26 31.76
C GLU A 445 0.23 -13.06 32.89
N SER A 446 1.32 -13.78 32.60
CA SER A 446 2.06 -14.53 33.63
C SER A 446 2.63 -13.62 34.72
N ASP A 447 3.16 -12.45 34.36
CA ASP A 447 3.68 -11.47 35.33
C ASP A 447 2.55 -10.88 36.19
N ALA A 448 1.33 -10.73 35.64
CA ALA A 448 0.17 -10.28 36.39
C ALA A 448 -0.34 -11.36 37.36
N GLU A 449 -0.39 -12.62 36.94
CA GLU A 449 -0.76 -13.76 37.79
C GLU A 449 0.24 -13.94 38.95
N LEU A 450 1.54 -13.85 38.69
CA LEU A 450 2.58 -13.89 39.75
C LEU A 450 2.39 -12.74 40.76
N ARG A 451 2.10 -11.52 40.29
CA ARG A 451 1.81 -10.37 41.18
C ARG A 451 0.53 -10.58 42.00
N GLN A 452 -0.52 -11.16 41.43
CA GLN A 452 -1.74 -11.49 42.19
C GLN A 452 -1.48 -12.59 43.23
N GLY A 453 -0.60 -13.56 42.92
CA GLY A 453 -0.13 -14.56 43.88
C GLY A 453 0.64 -13.95 45.06
N GLU A 454 1.56 -13.01 44.80
CA GLU A 454 2.39 -12.36 45.84
C GLU A 454 1.65 -11.29 46.66
N THR A 455 0.60 -10.67 46.11
CA THR A 455 -0.18 -9.61 46.78
C THR A 455 -1.30 -10.14 47.69
N SER A 456 -1.52 -11.46 47.72
CA SER A 456 -2.46 -12.10 48.64
C SER A 456 -2.10 -11.94 50.13
N ASN A 457 -0.92 -11.41 50.46
CA ASN A 457 -0.48 -11.15 51.85
C ASN A 457 0.12 -9.75 52.13
N ILE A 458 -0.07 -8.74 51.28
CA ILE A 458 0.54 -7.40 51.53
C ILE A 458 -0.44 -6.26 51.28
N LYS A 459 -0.72 -5.46 52.33
CA LYS A 459 -1.38 -4.14 52.21
C LYS A 459 -0.48 -3.19 51.41
N ILE A 460 -0.93 -2.74 50.25
CA ILE A 460 -0.16 -1.89 49.34
C ILE A 460 -0.43 -0.40 49.62
N THR A 461 0.61 0.34 50.01
CA THR A 461 0.71 1.80 49.91
C THR A 461 1.27 2.17 48.53
N PRO A 462 0.85 3.27 47.86
CA PRO A 462 1.19 3.51 46.46
C PRO A 462 2.66 3.93 46.25
N PRO A 463 3.39 3.42 45.23
CA PRO A 463 4.73 3.89 44.92
C PRO A 463 4.75 5.09 43.98
N VAL A 464 5.59 6.08 44.33
CA VAL A 464 5.98 7.25 43.53
C VAL A 464 7.31 6.96 42.83
N LYS A 465 7.32 6.79 41.49
CA LYS A 465 8.39 7.29 40.58
C LYS A 465 8.18 6.88 39.12
N LYS A 466 8.41 7.84 38.21
CA LYS A 466 8.40 7.70 36.74
C LYS A 466 9.71 7.08 36.23
N PHE A 467 9.61 6.08 35.34
CA PHE A 467 10.73 5.59 34.53
C PHE A 467 10.72 6.24 33.13
N LYS A 468 11.92 6.59 32.64
CA LYS A 468 12.20 7.08 31.28
C LYS A 468 12.63 5.89 30.41
N GLY A 469 11.94 5.67 29.29
CA GLY A 469 12.27 4.66 28.28
C GLY A 469 11.03 4.34 27.45
N GLY A 470 11.15 4.33 26.12
CA GLY A 470 10.02 4.34 25.18
C GLY A 470 8.96 3.26 25.39
N TYR A 471 7.70 3.66 25.28
CA TYR A 471 6.53 2.85 25.58
C TYR A 471 6.11 1.99 24.38
N VAL A 472 6.06 0.67 24.61
CA VAL A 472 4.94 -0.16 24.14
C VAL A 472 4.14 -0.47 25.41
N THR A 473 2.95 0.10 25.54
CA THR A 473 2.04 -0.18 26.66
C THR A 473 1.24 -1.44 26.36
N PRO A 474 0.92 -2.27 27.38
CA PRO A 474 -0.08 -3.32 27.26
C PRO A 474 -1.45 -2.73 26.92
N VAL A 475 -2.28 -3.54 26.25
CA VAL A 475 -3.69 -3.26 25.99
C VAL A 475 -4.37 -2.93 27.32
N PRO A 476 -4.96 -1.74 27.51
CA PRO A 476 -5.69 -1.44 28.73
C PRO A 476 -7.04 -2.17 28.72
N GLU A 477 -7.31 -2.97 29.76
CA GLU A 477 -8.67 -3.34 30.13
C GLU A 477 -9.45 -2.06 30.45
N VAL A 478 -10.45 -1.75 29.62
CA VAL A 478 -11.43 -0.71 29.96
C VAL A 478 -12.37 -1.31 30.99
N GLN A 479 -12.32 -0.77 32.22
CA GLN A 479 -13.36 -1.01 33.22
C GLN A 479 -14.70 -0.56 32.65
N THR A 480 -15.60 -1.51 32.45
CA THR A 480 -17.02 -1.27 32.19
C THR A 480 -17.62 -0.47 33.34
N LEU A 481 -18.25 0.68 33.02
CA LEU A 481 -19.21 1.36 33.87
C LEU A 481 -20.61 1.17 33.29
#